data_AF-A0A2I0R4K7-F1
#
_entry.id   AF-A0A2I0R4K7-F1
#
_cell.length_a   1.000
_cell.length_b   1.000
_cell.length_c   1.000
_cell.angle_alpha   90.00
_cell.angle_beta   90.00
_cell.angle_gamma   90.00
#
_symmetry.space_group_name_H-M   'P 1'
#
loop_
_entity.id
_entity.type
_entity.pdbx_description
1 polymer ?
#
loop_
_entity_poly.entity_id
_entity_poly.type
_entity_poly.pdbx_seq_one_letter_code
_entity_poly.pdbx_strand_id
1 'polypeptide(L)'
;MKTVQLSGSLRANVGKKDTKAVRKNGGVPCVLYGTGEQVCFSVRSVDIEKLIFSPNVYLIELDIDGKKRTGIIQDKQMHPLTDKPLHVDFLEVVEGKPIRVGIPIRVVGRSKGVLNGGRLLTVFRTLNVEGLPKDLPEEAEIDITPLRIGQSIRVRDIEMPGVKTLEDENAVVVSVKMARGAVDEEEDEEDEEAEGGEEAAEGSEE
;
A
#
# COMPACT_ATOMS: atom_id res chain seq x y z
N MET A 1 1.08 8.93 -12.50
CA MET A 1 1.03 7.46 -12.75
C MET A 1 2.02 7.11 -13.84
N LYS A 2 2.77 6.02 -13.65
CA LYS A 2 3.71 5.51 -14.66
C LYS A 2 2.95 4.69 -15.71
N THR A 3 3.26 4.92 -16.98
CA THR A 3 2.75 4.14 -18.10
C THR A 3 3.65 2.96 -18.43
N VAL A 4 3.07 1.77 -18.62
CA VAL A 4 3.80 0.57 -19.05
C VAL A 4 3.08 -0.11 -20.20
N GLN A 5 3.83 -0.58 -21.18
CA GLN A 5 3.29 -1.32 -22.32
C GLN A 5 3.36 -2.82 -22.06
N LEU A 6 2.28 -3.53 -22.34
CA LEU A 6 2.17 -4.97 -22.16
C LEU A 6 1.50 -5.61 -23.37
N SER A 7 2.15 -6.61 -23.96
CA SER A 7 1.60 -7.36 -25.10
C SER A 7 0.92 -8.64 -24.61
N GLY A 8 -0.24 -8.93 -25.18
CA GLY A 8 -1.06 -10.08 -24.85
C GLY A 8 -1.55 -10.82 -26.10
N SER A 9 -1.67 -12.14 -25.99
CA SER A 9 -2.29 -12.98 -27.01
C SER A 9 -3.74 -13.26 -26.66
N LEU A 10 -4.65 -13.07 -27.63
CA LEU A 10 -6.08 -13.31 -27.43
C LEU A 10 -6.34 -14.79 -27.16
N ARG A 11 -7.27 -15.08 -26.24
CA ARG A 11 -7.67 -16.45 -25.90
C ARG A 11 -9.10 -16.71 -26.38
N ALA A 12 -9.23 -17.52 -27.43
CA ALA A 12 -10.54 -17.95 -27.93
C ALA A 12 -11.22 -18.98 -27.00
N ASN A 13 -10.46 -19.88 -26.37
CA ASN A 13 -10.99 -20.93 -25.51
C ASN A 13 -10.76 -20.63 -24.02
N VAL A 14 -11.86 -20.53 -23.28
CA VAL A 14 -11.91 -20.28 -21.82
C VAL A 14 -12.24 -21.57 -21.06
N GLY A 15 -11.43 -22.62 -21.27
CA GLY A 15 -11.60 -23.92 -20.61
C GLY A 15 -10.59 -24.19 -19.49
N LYS A 16 -10.92 -25.17 -18.61
CA LYS A 16 -9.99 -25.68 -17.58
C LYS A 16 -8.72 -26.28 -18.19
N LYS A 17 -8.85 -27.00 -19.31
CA LYS A 17 -7.73 -27.63 -20.02
C LYS A 17 -6.79 -26.59 -20.62
N ASP A 18 -7.34 -25.60 -21.33
CA ASP A 18 -6.55 -24.55 -21.97
C ASP A 18 -5.86 -23.65 -20.97
N THR A 19 -6.54 -23.30 -19.88
CA THR A 19 -5.93 -22.50 -18.80
C THR A 19 -4.76 -23.22 -18.15
N LYS A 20 -4.84 -24.55 -18.00
CA LYS A 20 -3.72 -25.36 -17.51
C LYS A 20 -2.56 -25.40 -18.51
N ALA A 21 -2.85 -25.47 -19.80
CA ALA A 21 -1.83 -25.44 -20.87
C ALA A 21 -1.11 -24.08 -20.92
N VAL A 22 -1.85 -22.96 -20.85
CA VAL A 22 -1.30 -21.60 -20.81
C VAL A 22 -0.33 -21.44 -19.64
N ARG A 23 -0.75 -21.84 -18.43
CA ARG A 23 0.11 -21.80 -17.23
C ARG A 23 1.35 -22.69 -17.35
N LYS A 24 1.21 -23.87 -17.96
CA LYS A 24 2.36 -24.79 -18.19
C LYS A 24 3.37 -24.19 -19.16
N ASN A 25 2.91 -23.40 -20.13
CA ASN A 25 3.75 -22.73 -21.13
C ASN A 25 4.33 -21.39 -20.62
N GLY A 26 4.20 -21.07 -19.33
CA GLY A 26 4.71 -19.81 -18.76
C GLY A 26 3.85 -18.58 -19.07
N GLY A 27 2.62 -18.79 -19.53
CA GLY A 27 1.63 -17.73 -19.71
C GLY A 27 0.74 -17.57 -18.48
N VAL A 28 0.34 -16.33 -18.20
CA VAL A 28 -0.63 -15.99 -17.17
C VAL A 28 -1.95 -15.63 -17.88
N PRO A 29 -3.07 -16.28 -17.52
CA PRO A 29 -4.37 -15.92 -18.03
C PRO A 29 -4.81 -14.59 -17.41
N CYS A 30 -5.30 -13.68 -18.25
CA CYS A 30 -5.74 -12.36 -17.88
C CYS A 30 -7.12 -12.05 -18.45
N VAL A 31 -7.83 -11.14 -17.80
CA VAL A 31 -9.12 -10.63 -18.27
C VAL A 31 -9.10 -9.10 -18.22
N LEU A 32 -9.56 -8.47 -19.30
CA LEU A 32 -9.84 -7.03 -19.33
C LEU A 32 -11.37 -6.84 -19.36
N TYR A 33 -11.88 -5.99 -18.48
CA TYR A 33 -13.31 -5.64 -18.41
C TYR A 33 -13.48 -4.15 -18.07
N GLY A 34 -14.67 -3.57 -18.33
CA GLY A 34 -15.02 -2.21 -17.89
C GLY A 34 -15.96 -1.46 -18.84
N THR A 35 -15.76 -1.60 -20.15
CA THR A 35 -16.55 -0.95 -21.22
C THR A 35 -17.58 -1.90 -21.85
N GLY A 36 -18.03 -2.90 -21.10
CA GLY A 36 -19.07 -3.86 -21.51
C GLY A 36 -18.57 -5.06 -22.30
N GLU A 37 -17.42 -4.97 -22.98
CA GLU A 37 -16.75 -6.12 -23.59
C GLU A 37 -15.70 -6.71 -22.66
N GLN A 38 -15.85 -7.99 -22.35
CA GLN A 38 -14.85 -8.75 -21.61
C GLN A 38 -13.87 -9.40 -22.60
N VAL A 39 -12.59 -9.07 -22.51
CA VAL A 39 -11.54 -9.64 -23.36
C VAL A 39 -10.67 -10.57 -22.53
N CYS A 40 -10.65 -11.84 -22.92
CA CYS A 40 -9.78 -12.85 -22.32
C CYS A 40 -8.48 -12.95 -23.13
N PHE A 41 -7.35 -12.78 -22.46
CA PHE A 41 -6.03 -12.84 -23.11
C PHE A 41 -5.01 -13.55 -22.22
N SER A 42 -3.84 -13.84 -22.76
CA SER A 42 -2.69 -14.35 -22.01
C SER A 42 -1.49 -13.46 -22.19
N VAL A 43 -0.74 -13.28 -21.10
CA VAL A 43 0.51 -12.52 -21.05
C VAL A 43 1.63 -13.45 -20.61
N ARG A 44 2.87 -13.20 -21.00
CA ARG A 44 4.03 -13.95 -20.49
C ARG A 44 4.24 -13.63 -19.01
N SER A 45 4.57 -14.64 -18.19
CA SER A 45 4.73 -14.44 -16.74
C SER A 45 5.82 -13.42 -16.40
N VAL A 46 6.93 -13.41 -17.15
CA VAL A 46 8.07 -12.51 -16.93
C VAL A 46 7.69 -11.03 -17.05
N ASP A 47 6.76 -10.71 -17.95
CA ASP A 47 6.34 -9.33 -18.19
C ASP A 47 5.39 -8.85 -17.07
N ILE A 48 4.52 -9.75 -16.58
CA ILE A 48 3.54 -9.41 -15.54
C ILE A 48 4.14 -9.43 -14.13
N GLU A 49 5.12 -10.29 -13.85
CA GLU A 49 5.76 -10.40 -12.54
C GLU A 49 6.36 -9.06 -12.08
N LYS A 50 6.99 -8.31 -12.98
CA LYS A 50 7.55 -6.98 -12.68
C LYS A 50 6.48 -5.97 -12.27
N LEU A 51 5.29 -6.06 -12.85
CA LEU A 51 4.15 -5.19 -12.56
C LEU A 51 3.42 -5.61 -11.28
N ILE A 52 3.40 -6.90 -10.96
CA ILE A 52 2.72 -7.45 -9.79
C ILE A 52 3.51 -7.24 -8.50
N PHE A 53 4.83 -7.42 -8.56
CA PHE A 53 5.72 -7.33 -7.40
C PHE A 53 6.14 -5.89 -7.09
N SER A 54 5.89 -4.95 -8.01
CA SER A 54 6.05 -3.53 -7.71
C SER A 54 4.87 -3.04 -6.86
N PRO A 55 5.13 -2.17 -5.87
CA PRO A 55 4.08 -1.58 -5.03
C PRO A 55 3.29 -0.48 -5.75
N ASN A 56 3.79 -0.03 -6.89
CA ASN A 56 3.26 1.12 -7.60
C ASN A 56 2.04 0.75 -8.44
N VAL A 57 1.16 1.73 -8.61
CA VAL A 57 0.05 1.65 -9.55
C VAL A 57 0.53 2.10 -10.93
N TYR A 58 0.32 1.24 -11.93
CA TYR A 58 0.67 1.51 -13.32
C TYR A 58 -0.58 1.66 -14.18
N LEU A 59 -0.51 2.60 -15.12
CA LEU A 59 -1.44 2.67 -16.23
C LEU A 59 -0.87 1.82 -17.37
N ILE A 60 -1.59 0.77 -17.75
CA ILE A 60 -1.07 -0.28 -18.62
C ILE A 60 -1.70 -0.14 -20.01
N GLU A 61 -0.86 0.12 -20.99
CA GLU A 61 -1.20 0.06 -22.41
C GLU A 61 -1.11 -1.39 -22.87
N LEU A 62 -2.27 -2.05 -22.95
CA LEU A 62 -2.43 -3.42 -23.40
C LEU A 62 -2.51 -3.45 -24.94
N ASP A 63 -1.59 -4.17 -25.57
CA ASP A 63 -1.69 -4.54 -26.98
C ASP A 63 -2.20 -5.97 -27.10
N ILE A 64 -3.47 -6.12 -27.45
CA ILE A 64 -4.13 -7.41 -27.62
C ILE A 64 -4.39 -7.61 -29.12
N ASP A 65 -3.52 -8.38 -29.78
CA ASP A 65 -3.65 -8.72 -31.20
C ASP A 65 -3.82 -7.48 -32.11
N GLY A 66 -3.06 -6.42 -31.82
CA GLY A 66 -3.08 -5.14 -32.56
C GLY A 66 -4.12 -4.12 -32.08
N LYS A 67 -4.99 -4.49 -31.12
CA LYS A 67 -5.91 -3.55 -30.48
C LYS A 67 -5.30 -3.01 -29.20
N LYS A 68 -4.97 -1.72 -29.22
CA LYS A 68 -4.49 -0.99 -28.04
C LYS A 68 -5.66 -0.64 -27.13
N ARG A 69 -5.58 -1.04 -25.87
CA ARG A 69 -6.51 -0.69 -24.80
C ARG A 69 -5.74 -0.23 -23.59
N THR A 70 -6.33 0.64 -22.79
CA THR A 70 -5.70 1.15 -21.58
C THR A 70 -6.41 0.56 -20.36
N GLY A 71 -5.65 -0.02 -19.44
CA GLY A 71 -6.20 -0.63 -18.24
C GLY A 71 -5.31 -0.49 -17.01
N ILE A 72 -5.88 -0.80 -15.85
CA ILE A 72 -5.18 -0.86 -14.56
C ILE A 72 -5.41 -2.25 -13.97
N ILE A 73 -4.43 -2.77 -13.21
CA ILE A 73 -4.60 -4.04 -12.49
C ILE A 73 -5.59 -3.81 -11.33
N GLN A 74 -6.73 -4.50 -11.38
CA GLN A 74 -7.76 -4.43 -10.34
C GLN A 74 -7.53 -5.50 -9.27
N ASP A 75 -7.22 -6.73 -9.69
CA ASP A 75 -7.00 -7.86 -8.81
C ASP A 75 -5.93 -8.80 -9.37
N LYS A 76 -5.27 -9.53 -8.48
CA LYS A 76 -4.23 -10.50 -8.81
C LYS A 76 -4.35 -11.72 -7.92
N GLN A 77 -4.35 -12.89 -8.55
CA GLN A 77 -4.33 -14.17 -7.85
C GLN A 77 -2.93 -14.75 -7.92
N MET A 78 -2.35 -15.03 -6.74
CA MET A 78 -1.02 -15.60 -6.60
C MET A 78 -1.11 -17.03 -6.08
N HIS A 79 -0.19 -17.89 -6.48
CA HIS A 79 -0.09 -19.23 -5.93
C HIS A 79 0.55 -19.19 -4.53
N PRO A 80 -0.12 -19.68 -3.48
CA PRO A 80 0.29 -19.46 -2.08
C PRO A 80 1.65 -20.06 -1.69
N LEU A 81 2.10 -21.10 -2.42
CA LEU A 81 3.39 -21.77 -2.15
C LEU A 81 4.51 -21.37 -3.12
N THR A 82 4.18 -20.95 -4.35
CA THR A 82 5.20 -20.76 -5.41
C THR A 82 5.35 -19.31 -5.83
N ASP A 83 4.52 -18.42 -5.27
CA ASP A 83 4.43 -17.01 -5.62
C ASP A 83 4.29 -16.74 -7.12
N LYS A 84 3.75 -17.71 -7.87
CA LYS A 84 3.49 -17.56 -9.29
C LYS A 84 2.14 -16.89 -9.52
N PRO A 85 2.05 -15.90 -10.42
CA PRO A 85 0.78 -15.32 -10.81
C PRO A 85 -0.11 -16.34 -11.53
N LEU A 86 -1.31 -16.55 -10.99
CA LEU A 86 -2.30 -17.50 -11.50
C LEU A 86 -3.33 -16.85 -12.40
N HIS A 87 -3.73 -15.62 -12.08
CA HIS A 87 -4.73 -14.83 -12.81
C HIS A 87 -4.53 -13.35 -12.51
N VAL A 88 -4.79 -12.49 -13.50
CA VAL A 88 -4.76 -11.03 -13.32
C VAL A 88 -5.98 -10.41 -13.99
N ASP A 89 -6.61 -9.52 -13.24
CA ASP A 89 -7.78 -8.77 -13.64
C ASP A 89 -7.38 -7.35 -14.00
N PHE A 90 -7.77 -6.91 -15.18
CA PHE A 90 -7.56 -5.55 -15.66
C PHE A 90 -8.90 -4.84 -15.79
N LEU A 91 -8.97 -3.64 -15.23
CA LEU A 91 -10.07 -2.70 -15.42
C LEU A 91 -9.70 -1.74 -16.56
N GLU A 92 -10.51 -1.69 -17.60
CA GLU A 92 -10.38 -0.75 -18.71
C GLU A 92 -10.67 0.67 -18.23
N VAL A 93 -9.71 1.58 -18.45
CA VAL A 93 -9.80 2.96 -17.99
C VAL A 93 -10.55 3.78 -19.03
N VAL A 94 -11.70 4.33 -18.63
CA VAL A 94 -12.50 5.24 -19.46
C VAL A 94 -12.33 6.66 -18.91
N GLU A 95 -12.10 7.62 -19.80
CA GLU A 95 -12.03 9.02 -19.41
C GLU A 95 -13.35 9.47 -18.74
N GLY A 96 -13.24 10.14 -17.60
CA GLY A 96 -14.38 10.69 -16.87
C GLY A 96 -15.10 9.73 -15.91
N LYS A 97 -14.68 8.45 -15.82
CA LYS A 97 -15.18 7.53 -14.78
C LYS A 97 -14.20 7.47 -13.60
N PRO A 98 -14.67 7.59 -12.35
CA PRO A 98 -13.83 7.35 -11.20
C PRO A 98 -13.45 5.87 -11.14
N ILE A 99 -12.20 5.61 -10.76
CA ILE A 99 -11.65 4.28 -10.58
C ILE A 99 -11.23 4.10 -9.13
N ARG A 100 -11.25 2.84 -8.66
CA ARG A 100 -10.84 2.47 -7.30
C ARG A 100 -9.52 1.75 -7.35
N VAL A 101 -8.51 2.31 -6.70
CA VAL A 101 -7.16 1.75 -6.72
C VAL A 101 -6.51 1.86 -5.34
N GLY A 102 -5.70 0.86 -4.98
CA GLY A 102 -4.84 0.90 -3.80
C GLY A 102 -3.53 1.63 -4.11
N ILE A 103 -3.33 2.82 -3.56
CA ILE A 103 -2.08 3.59 -3.70
C ILE A 103 -1.11 3.19 -2.57
N PRO A 104 0.18 2.94 -2.85
CA PRO A 104 1.15 2.62 -1.82
C PRO A 104 1.42 3.80 -0.89
N ILE A 105 1.64 3.50 0.39
CA ILE A 105 2.04 4.48 1.38
C ILE A 105 3.57 4.58 1.38
N ARG A 106 4.09 5.80 1.27
CA ARG A 106 5.50 6.11 1.42
C ARG A 106 5.73 6.90 2.70
N VAL A 107 6.50 6.32 3.61
CA VAL A 107 6.88 6.97 4.86
C VAL A 107 8.11 7.83 4.61
N VAL A 108 8.03 9.12 4.96
CA VAL A 108 9.09 10.11 4.83
C VAL A 108 9.51 10.62 6.21
N GLY A 109 10.79 10.91 6.38
CA GLY A 109 11.33 11.43 7.65
C GLY A 109 11.84 10.35 8.60
N ARG A 110 12.40 10.80 9.74
CA ARG A 110 12.84 9.95 10.85
C ARG A 110 12.07 10.35 12.09
N SER A 111 11.21 9.45 12.57
CA SER A 111 10.42 9.67 13.77
C SER A 111 11.30 9.75 15.02
N LYS A 112 11.01 10.75 15.88
CA LYS A 112 11.62 10.87 17.21
C LYS A 112 11.35 9.64 18.06
N GLY A 113 10.13 9.11 18.04
CA GLY A 113 9.78 7.90 18.77
C GLY A 113 10.57 6.67 18.34
N VAL A 114 10.97 6.56 17.06
CA VAL A 114 11.87 5.49 16.61
C VAL A 114 13.31 5.71 17.07
N LEU A 115 13.77 6.96 17.11
CA LEU A 115 15.09 7.30 17.65
C LEU A 115 15.19 7.01 19.15
N ASN A 116 14.10 7.20 19.90
CA ASN A 116 13.98 6.92 21.34
C ASN A 116 13.79 5.42 21.65
N GLY A 117 14.00 4.54 20.66
CA GLY A 117 13.94 3.08 20.83
C GLY A 117 12.56 2.46 20.53
N GLY A 118 11.58 3.22 20.07
CA GLY A 118 10.28 2.72 19.63
C GLY A 118 10.34 1.96 18.29
N ARG A 119 9.37 1.08 18.06
CA ARG A 119 9.22 0.31 16.81
C ARG A 119 8.13 0.92 15.94
N LEU A 120 8.50 1.32 14.71
CA LEU A 120 7.54 1.73 13.69
C LEU A 120 6.72 0.52 13.24
N LEU A 121 5.40 0.64 13.33
CA LEU A 121 4.41 -0.32 12.84
C LEU A 121 3.56 0.34 11.76
N THR A 122 3.76 -0.10 10.52
CA THR A 122 2.90 0.24 9.39
C THR A 122 1.78 -0.78 9.29
N VAL A 123 0.54 -0.35 9.56
CA VAL A 123 -0.64 -1.25 9.55
C VAL A 123 -1.13 -1.46 8.12
N PHE A 124 -1.27 -0.38 7.37
CA PHE A 124 -1.63 -0.41 5.95
C PHE A 124 -0.39 -0.17 5.09
N ARG A 125 -0.17 -1.01 4.08
CA ARG A 125 0.87 -0.77 3.07
C ARG A 125 0.36 0.02 1.86
N THR A 126 -0.95 -0.05 1.65
CA THR A 126 -1.67 0.60 0.55
C THR A 126 -2.96 1.19 1.08
N LEU A 127 -3.36 2.35 0.57
CA LEU A 127 -4.65 2.99 0.85
C LEU A 127 -5.56 2.86 -0.35
N ASN A 128 -6.76 2.32 -0.13
CA ASN A 128 -7.80 2.25 -1.14
C ASN A 128 -8.41 3.62 -1.35
N VAL A 129 -8.32 4.12 -2.57
CA VAL A 129 -8.82 5.45 -2.93
C VAL A 129 -9.67 5.40 -4.20
N GLU A 130 -10.60 6.34 -4.32
CA GLU A 130 -11.50 6.51 -5.46
C GLU A 130 -11.32 7.91 -6.07
N GLY A 131 -11.00 7.97 -7.36
CA GLY A 131 -10.80 9.24 -8.05
C GLY A 131 -10.66 9.08 -9.55
N LEU A 132 -10.51 10.20 -10.25
CA LEU A 132 -10.25 10.19 -11.68
C LEU A 132 -8.82 9.70 -11.96
N PRO A 133 -8.58 8.98 -13.07
CA PRO A 133 -7.24 8.52 -13.44
C PRO A 133 -6.18 9.63 -13.51
N LYS A 134 -6.59 10.87 -13.78
CA LYS A 134 -5.70 12.05 -13.90
C LYS A 134 -5.30 12.64 -12.54
N ASP A 135 -6.15 12.48 -11.54
CA ASP A 135 -5.97 13.12 -10.21
C ASP A 135 -5.36 12.15 -9.19
N LEU A 136 -5.20 10.87 -9.56
CA LEU A 136 -4.62 9.87 -8.66
C LEU A 136 -3.10 10.07 -8.50
N PRO A 137 -2.62 10.29 -7.25
CA PRO A 137 -1.19 10.39 -6.99
C PRO A 137 -0.50 9.04 -7.18
N GLU A 138 0.83 9.07 -7.28
CA GLU A 138 1.61 7.82 -7.43
C GLU A 138 1.77 7.09 -6.09
N GLU A 139 1.95 7.87 -5.02
CA GLU A 139 2.23 7.39 -3.67
C GLU A 139 1.58 8.35 -2.67
N ALA A 140 1.15 7.83 -1.52
CA ALA A 140 0.67 8.64 -0.40
C ALA A 140 1.84 8.89 0.56
N GLU A 141 2.38 10.11 0.56
CA GLU A 141 3.50 10.48 1.44
C GLU A 141 2.99 10.78 2.86
N ILE A 142 3.62 10.15 3.85
CA ILE A 142 3.32 10.35 5.26
C ILE A 142 4.60 10.77 5.98
N ASP A 143 4.62 11.99 6.52
CA ASP A 143 5.72 12.47 7.35
C ASP A 143 5.60 11.90 8.77
N ILE A 144 6.62 11.14 9.18
CA ILE A 144 6.69 10.53 10.51
C ILE A 144 7.60 11.30 11.47
N THR A 145 8.23 12.38 11.03
CA THR A 145 9.15 13.19 11.86
C THR A 145 8.56 13.59 13.22
N PRO A 146 7.29 14.05 13.34
CA PRO A 146 6.74 14.46 14.64
C PRO A 146 6.28 13.30 15.53
N LEU A 147 6.22 12.05 15.02
CA LEU A 147 5.70 10.92 15.80
C LEU A 147 6.59 10.59 17.00
N ARG A 148 5.98 10.55 18.19
CA ARG A 148 6.55 10.01 19.43
C ARG A 148 6.10 8.58 19.69
N ILE A 149 6.65 7.97 20.74
CA ILE A 149 6.24 6.66 21.21
C ILE A 149 4.75 6.71 21.63
N GLY A 150 3.98 5.67 21.28
CA GLY A 150 2.55 5.59 21.57
C GLY A 150 1.66 6.38 20.60
N GLN A 151 2.23 7.27 19.78
CA GLN A 151 1.46 8.05 18.81
C GLN A 151 1.20 7.30 17.50
N SER A 152 0.15 7.73 16.80
CA SER A 152 -0.28 7.15 15.53
C SER A 152 -0.83 8.20 14.57
N ILE A 153 -0.63 7.97 13.28
CA ILE A 153 -1.22 8.74 12.17
C ILE A 153 -2.42 7.97 11.65
N ARG A 154 -3.56 8.66 11.53
CA ARG A 154 -4.81 8.08 11.02
C ARG A 154 -5.04 8.49 9.58
N VAL A 155 -5.99 7.82 8.91
CA VAL A 155 -6.35 8.11 7.50
C VAL A 155 -6.77 9.57 7.32
N ARG A 156 -7.51 10.14 8.27
CA ARG A 156 -7.94 11.55 8.22
C ARG A 156 -6.80 12.58 8.19
N ASP A 157 -5.62 12.19 8.70
CA ASP A 157 -4.46 13.08 8.81
C ASP A 157 -3.62 13.05 7.51
N ILE A 158 -4.03 12.26 6.51
CA ILE A 158 -3.34 12.11 5.23
C ILE A 158 -3.98 13.04 4.19
N GLU A 159 -3.18 13.98 3.68
CA GLU A 159 -3.62 14.90 2.63
C GLU A 159 -3.49 14.23 1.25
N MET A 160 -4.62 13.95 0.59
CA MET A 160 -4.67 13.46 -0.80
C MET A 160 -5.60 14.34 -1.64
N PRO A 161 -5.10 15.42 -2.26
CA PRO A 161 -5.95 16.31 -3.05
C PRO A 161 -6.49 15.59 -4.30
N GLY A 162 -7.80 15.75 -4.57
CA GLY A 162 -8.44 15.24 -5.79
C GLY A 162 -8.95 13.80 -5.72
N VAL A 163 -8.78 13.10 -4.58
CA VAL A 163 -9.15 11.69 -4.44
C VAL A 163 -9.85 11.44 -3.12
N LYS A 164 -10.87 10.57 -3.10
CA LYS A 164 -11.58 10.17 -1.90
C LYS A 164 -10.98 8.88 -1.33
N THR A 165 -10.63 8.86 -0.04
CA THR A 165 -10.25 7.63 0.65
C THR A 165 -11.48 6.75 0.91
N LEU A 166 -11.35 5.44 0.69
CA LEU A 166 -12.43 4.46 0.94
C LEU A 166 -12.35 3.81 2.32
N GLU A 167 -11.21 3.93 3.00
CA GLU A 167 -11.00 3.44 4.36
C GLU A 167 -11.65 4.35 5.41
N ASP A 168 -11.84 3.81 6.62
CA ASP A 168 -12.33 4.56 7.77
C ASP A 168 -11.34 5.68 8.16
N GLU A 169 -11.85 6.90 8.32
CA GLU A 169 -11.10 8.08 8.74
C GLU A 169 -10.33 7.88 10.06
N ASN A 170 -10.84 7.02 10.94
CA ASN A 170 -10.20 6.70 12.23
C ASN A 170 -9.21 5.53 12.17
N ALA A 171 -9.10 4.84 11.03
CA ALA A 171 -8.16 3.74 10.90
C ALA A 171 -6.72 4.24 11.03
N VAL A 172 -5.91 3.49 11.79
CA VAL A 172 -4.49 3.81 12.02
C VAL A 172 -3.67 3.31 10.85
N VAL A 173 -2.89 4.21 10.24
CA VAL A 173 -2.05 3.90 9.08
C VAL A 173 -0.63 3.55 9.51
N VAL A 174 -0.04 4.41 10.34
CA VAL A 174 1.30 4.22 10.91
C VAL A 174 1.24 4.52 12.40
N SER A 175 1.94 3.72 13.21
CA SER A 175 2.06 3.94 14.65
C SER A 175 3.48 3.64 15.12
N VAL A 176 3.89 4.27 16.22
CA VAL A 176 5.15 3.92 16.90
C VAL A 176 4.78 3.24 18.22
N LYS A 177 5.19 1.98 18.37
CA LYS A 177 4.95 1.22 19.61
C LYS A 177 6.20 1.20 20.49
N MET A 178 6.00 1.18 21.81
CA MET A 178 7.08 0.89 22.75
C MET A 178 7.74 -0.45 22.41
N ALA A 179 9.06 -0.45 22.29
CA ALA A 179 9.86 -1.68 22.29
C ALA A 179 10.42 -1.92 23.69
N ARG A 180 10.80 -3.16 24.00
CA ARG A 180 11.27 -3.60 25.34
C ARG A 180 12.54 -2.90 25.88
N GLY A 181 13.08 -1.90 25.19
CA GLY A 181 14.23 -1.11 25.62
C GLY A 181 14.14 0.35 25.17
N ALA A 182 12.92 0.85 24.96
CA ALA A 182 12.70 2.27 24.69
C ALA A 182 12.84 3.05 26.01
N VAL A 183 13.49 4.20 25.94
CA VAL A 183 13.56 5.17 27.04
C VAL A 183 12.48 6.20 26.72
N ASP A 184 11.39 6.20 27.47
CA ASP A 184 10.37 7.24 27.36
C ASP A 184 10.81 8.41 28.25
N GLU A 185 11.24 9.51 27.64
CA GLU A 185 11.60 10.74 28.36
C GLU A 185 10.42 11.33 29.16
N GLU A 186 9.19 10.82 28.98
CA GLU A 186 8.01 11.22 29.75
C GLU A 186 7.87 10.48 31.10
N GLU A 187 8.60 9.37 31.35
CA GLU A 187 8.66 8.75 32.70
C GLU A 187 9.76 9.37 33.59
N ASP A 188 10.75 10.08 33.03
CA ASP A 188 11.84 10.67 33.82
C ASP A 188 11.47 12.04 34.47
N GLU A 189 10.38 12.71 34.05
CA GLU A 189 9.96 13.98 34.66
C GLU A 189 9.06 13.80 35.91
N GLU A 190 8.43 12.64 36.12
CA GLU A 190 7.62 12.40 37.34
C GLU A 190 8.45 11.82 38.51
N ASP A 191 9.62 11.21 38.26
CA ASP A 191 10.46 10.62 39.32
C ASP A 191 11.54 11.58 39.88
N GLU A 192 11.89 12.69 39.22
CA GLU A 192 12.88 13.64 39.76
C GLU A 192 12.31 14.72 40.71
N GLU A 193 10.99 14.95 40.77
CA GLU A 193 10.41 15.88 41.76
C GLU A 193 10.13 15.25 43.14
N ALA A 194 10.36 13.94 43.33
CA ALA A 194 10.07 13.26 44.60
C ALA A 194 11.28 13.07 45.54
N GLU A 195 12.53 13.25 45.10
CA GLU A 195 13.74 13.07 45.94
C GLU A 195 14.47 14.38 46.31
N GLY A 196 13.82 15.54 46.15
CA GLY A 196 14.44 16.85 46.36
C GLY A 196 14.05 17.59 47.64
N GLY A 197 13.49 16.94 48.67
CA GLY A 197 12.88 17.67 49.79
C GLY A 197 12.81 16.93 51.11
N GLU A 198 13.95 16.54 51.70
CA GLU A 198 14.05 16.37 53.15
C GLU A 198 15.52 16.43 53.63
N GLU A 199 16.07 17.64 53.78
CA GLU A 199 17.13 17.88 54.77
C GLU A 199 16.77 19.06 55.70
N ALA A 200 16.73 18.72 56.99
CA ALA A 200 17.17 19.51 58.15
C ALA A 200 16.25 20.59 58.78
N ALA A 201 15.76 20.28 59.99
CA ALA A 201 15.60 21.13 61.21
C ALA A 201 14.71 20.35 62.20
N GLU A 202 14.94 20.08 63.49
CA GLU A 202 15.83 20.47 64.60
C GLU A 202 15.88 19.22 65.54
N GLY A 203 16.92 18.87 66.30
CA GLY A 203 17.56 19.66 67.36
C GLY A 203 16.97 19.32 68.74
N SER A 204 17.83 18.80 69.64
CA SER A 204 17.80 18.89 71.12
C SER A 204 17.03 17.89 72.01
N GLU A 205 17.84 17.35 72.94
CA GLU A 205 17.62 17.10 74.39
C GLU A 205 17.14 15.74 74.93
N GLU A 206 18.04 15.25 75.82
CA GLU A 206 17.96 14.30 76.95
C GLU A 206 18.16 12.79 76.73
#